data_AF-A0A6A5GHI1-F1
#
_entry.id   AF-A0A6A5GHI1-F1
#
_cell.length_a   1.000
_cell.length_b   1.000
_cell.length_c   1.000
_cell.angle_alpha   90.00
_cell.angle_beta   90.00
_cell.angle_gamma   90.00
#
_symmetry.space_group_name_H-M   'P 1'
#
loop_
_entity.id
_entity.type
_entity.pdbx_description
1 polymer ?
#
loop_
_entity_poly.entity_id
_entity_poly.type
_entity_poly.pdbx_seq_one_letter_code
_entity_poly.pdbx_strand_id
1 'polypeptide(L)'
;MKGDIIRLLLSYATVLGGPASYFLFCLPFYYTAFNKNQHAYSESPFRPLIMFAYRTIMYFYTGHYVAAIIAVIVGLVTSLLLALILTFFLVCPLVILLNWFSASYQLTISVISIHRLINSRRSLQLRKQLSHHQVHILTYGIFGLEVLKDLETGRRVAAVFRTENLGTFETPGMFYKITYIVHQVFLFIGMACQLHIKEPESSQPENVIATHIKYIGGIKLALGIIYALCPLLEYDEIWASTLFFGIDFFLVPVVIQMTEIKNATTNVITTVPISLPVIDVQKIEFDFNLN
;
A
#
# COMPACT_ATOMS: atom_id res chain seq x y z
N MET A 1 4.27 -33.73 1.35
CA MET A 1 4.68 -32.87 2.48
C MET A 1 6.02 -32.17 2.27
N LYS A 2 7.18 -32.86 2.22
CA LYS A 2 8.49 -32.19 2.04
C LYS A 2 8.65 -31.50 0.66
N GLY A 3 8.14 -32.13 -0.40
CA GLY A 3 8.13 -31.56 -1.76
C GLY A 3 7.24 -30.33 -1.90
N ASP A 4 6.06 -30.34 -1.28
CA ASP A 4 5.09 -29.23 -1.35
C ASP A 4 5.61 -27.99 -0.60
N ILE A 5 6.31 -28.18 0.53
CA ILE A 5 6.97 -27.10 1.27
C ILE A 5 8.07 -26.45 0.44
N ILE A 6 8.92 -27.24 -0.23
CA ILE A 6 9.99 -26.69 -1.10
C ILE A 6 9.38 -25.91 -2.26
N ARG A 7 8.32 -26.43 -2.89
CA ARG A 7 7.59 -25.72 -3.95
C ARG A 7 6.99 -24.40 -3.46
N LEU A 8 6.39 -24.39 -2.28
CA LEU A 8 5.86 -23.17 -1.65
C LEU A 8 6.95 -22.14 -1.37
N LEU A 9 8.10 -22.56 -0.84
CA LEU A 9 9.22 -21.63 -0.60
C LEU A 9 9.77 -21.04 -1.90
N LEU A 10 9.88 -21.85 -2.95
CA LEU A 10 10.30 -21.39 -4.28
C LEU A 10 9.27 -20.45 -4.91
N SER A 11 7.97 -20.68 -4.70
CA SER A 11 6.91 -19.78 -5.19
C SER A 11 7.02 -18.42 -4.53
N TYR A 12 7.19 -18.37 -3.20
CA TYR A 12 7.39 -17.11 -2.48
C TYR A 12 8.64 -16.37 -2.95
N ALA A 13 9.77 -17.07 -3.10
CA ALA A 13 11.02 -16.45 -3.54
C ALA A 13 10.89 -15.83 -4.94
N THR A 14 10.24 -16.55 -5.86
CA THR A 14 10.10 -16.11 -7.26
C THR A 14 9.08 -14.97 -7.38
N VAL A 15 7.94 -15.09 -6.71
CA VAL A 15 6.85 -14.12 -6.77
C VAL A 15 7.21 -12.82 -6.05
N LEU A 16 7.89 -12.91 -4.90
CA LEU A 16 8.19 -11.75 -4.07
C LEU A 16 9.56 -11.12 -4.36
N GLY A 17 10.48 -11.84 -5.00
CA GLY A 17 11.84 -11.33 -5.28
C GLY A 17 11.87 -10.09 -6.18
N GLY A 18 11.02 -10.05 -7.22
CA GLY A 18 10.88 -8.88 -8.10
C GLY A 18 10.37 -7.64 -7.35
N PRO A 19 9.19 -7.71 -6.71
CA PRO A 19 8.67 -6.63 -5.87
C PRO A 19 9.61 -6.18 -4.75
N ALA A 20 10.33 -7.12 -4.12
CA ALA A 20 11.33 -6.82 -3.10
C ALA A 20 12.48 -5.97 -3.64
N SER A 21 13.04 -6.36 -4.79
CA SER A 21 14.12 -5.63 -5.45
C SER A 21 13.66 -4.24 -5.88
N TYR A 22 12.45 -4.13 -6.40
CA TYR A 22 11.85 -2.86 -6.80
C TYR A 22 11.63 -1.93 -5.61
N PHE A 23 11.09 -2.45 -4.51
CA PHE A 23 10.91 -1.70 -3.26
C PHE A 23 12.24 -1.11 -2.75
N LEU A 24 13.30 -1.92 -2.72
CA LEU A 24 14.63 -1.48 -2.29
C LEU A 24 15.21 -0.40 -3.21
N PHE A 25 15.04 -0.57 -4.52
CA PHE A 25 15.48 0.42 -5.51
C PHE A 25 14.74 1.77 -5.33
N CYS A 26 13.43 1.74 -5.07
CA CYS A 26 12.62 2.94 -4.89
C CYS A 26 12.86 3.66 -3.55
N LEU A 27 13.39 2.98 -2.53
CA LEU A 27 13.46 3.48 -1.16
C LEU A 27 14.22 4.83 -0.99
N PRO A 28 15.41 5.04 -1.59
CA PRO A 28 16.11 6.32 -1.47
C PRO A 28 15.39 7.48 -2.17
N PHE A 29 14.78 7.20 -3.33
CA PHE A 29 14.00 8.17 -4.09
C PHE A 29 12.72 8.55 -3.35
N TYR A 30 12.07 7.56 -2.73
CA TYR A 30 10.89 7.77 -1.89
C TYR A 30 11.18 8.73 -0.74
N TYR A 31 12.27 8.51 0.01
CA TYR A 31 12.66 9.39 1.11
C TYR A 31 12.85 10.84 0.65
N THR A 32 13.56 11.02 -0.46
CA THR A 32 13.81 12.35 -1.05
C THR A 32 12.52 13.02 -1.51
N ALA A 33 11.64 12.26 -2.17
CA ALA A 33 10.35 12.74 -2.66
C ALA A 33 9.42 13.15 -1.50
N PHE A 34 9.32 12.31 -0.47
CA PHE A 34 8.49 12.56 0.70
C PHE A 34 8.87 13.86 1.41
N ASN A 35 10.17 14.09 1.63
CA ASN A 35 10.66 15.32 2.26
C ASN A 35 10.28 16.57 1.45
N LYS A 36 10.31 16.50 0.11
CA LYS A 36 9.90 17.61 -0.76
C LYS A 36 8.39 17.90 -0.66
N ASN A 37 7.56 16.87 -0.55
CA ASN A 37 6.11 17.00 -0.52
C ASN A 37 5.55 17.21 0.91
N GLN A 38 6.38 17.14 1.94
CA GLN A 38 5.95 17.19 3.34
C GLN A 38 5.07 18.42 3.66
N HIS A 39 5.36 19.58 3.05
CA HIS A 39 4.56 20.80 3.24
C HIS A 39 3.13 20.64 2.72
N ALA A 40 2.90 19.92 1.62
CA ALA A 40 1.57 19.67 1.10
C ALA A 40 0.73 18.77 2.02
N TYR A 41 1.38 18.03 2.92
CA TYR A 41 0.72 17.15 3.88
C TYR A 41 0.47 17.78 5.25
N SER A 42 1.07 18.92 5.59
CA SER A 42 1.01 19.47 6.95
C SER A 42 -0.41 19.83 7.40
N GLU A 43 -1.17 20.44 6.50
CA GLU A 43 -2.56 20.90 6.71
C GLU A 43 -3.60 19.85 6.30
N SER A 44 -3.16 18.70 5.77
CA SER A 44 -4.07 17.69 5.26
C SER A 44 -4.72 16.88 6.39
N PRO A 45 -6.03 16.59 6.33
CA PRO A 45 -6.64 15.65 7.26
C PRO A 45 -6.07 14.24 7.12
N PHE A 46 -5.43 13.91 5.99
CA PHE A 46 -4.81 12.60 5.73
C PHE A 46 -3.40 12.45 6.30
N ARG A 47 -2.83 13.51 6.90
CA ARG A 47 -1.50 13.49 7.51
C ARG A 47 -1.26 12.31 8.45
N PRO A 48 -2.18 11.88 9.33
CA PRO A 48 -1.94 10.73 10.22
C PRO A 48 -1.63 9.46 9.45
N LEU A 49 -2.43 9.17 8.40
CA LEU A 49 -2.28 7.99 7.56
C LEU A 49 -0.99 8.04 6.73
N ILE A 50 -0.69 9.21 6.15
CA ILE A 50 0.51 9.43 5.34
C ILE A 50 1.78 9.28 6.20
N MET A 51 1.80 9.89 7.39
CA MET A 51 2.92 9.76 8.32
C MET A 51 3.07 8.34 8.87
N PHE A 52 1.95 7.65 9.12
CA PHE A 52 1.97 6.24 9.53
C PHE A 52 2.60 5.37 8.45
N ALA A 53 2.19 5.52 7.19
CA ALA A 53 2.79 4.81 6.06
C ALA A 53 4.27 5.12 5.89
N TYR A 54 4.65 6.40 5.90
CA TYR A 54 6.04 6.82 5.76
C TYR A 54 6.94 6.21 6.82
N ARG A 55 6.55 6.28 8.10
CA ARG A 55 7.34 5.71 9.20
C ARG A 55 7.47 4.19 9.05
N THR A 56 6.39 3.51 8.66
CA THR A 56 6.43 2.06 8.49
C THR A 56 7.34 1.63 7.34
N ILE A 57 7.25 2.31 6.19
CA ILE A 57 8.12 2.06 5.04
C ILE A 57 9.58 2.38 5.37
N MET A 58 9.86 3.53 5.98
CA MET A 58 11.23 3.94 6.24
C MET A 58 11.92 3.12 7.34
N TYR A 59 11.21 2.76 8.41
CA TYR A 59 11.85 2.14 9.57
C TYR A 59 11.60 0.64 9.66
N PHE A 60 10.35 0.18 9.51
CA PHE A 60 10.02 -1.23 9.70
C PHE A 60 10.36 -2.09 8.48
N TYR A 61 10.09 -1.62 7.26
CA TYR A 61 10.54 -2.36 6.06
C TYR A 61 12.06 -2.37 5.97
N THR A 62 12.74 -1.24 6.19
CA THR A 62 14.22 -1.21 6.23
C THR A 62 14.78 -2.13 7.31
N GLY A 63 14.21 -2.07 8.52
CA GLY A 63 14.59 -2.97 9.61
C GLY A 63 14.39 -4.45 9.27
N HIS A 64 13.29 -4.78 8.57
CA HIS A 64 13.02 -6.15 8.12
C HIS A 64 14.10 -6.65 7.16
N TYR A 65 14.48 -5.84 6.17
CA TYR A 65 15.54 -6.21 5.24
C TYR A 65 16.91 -6.36 5.91
N VAL A 66 17.26 -5.43 6.80
CA VAL A 66 18.51 -5.50 7.56
C VAL A 66 18.54 -6.77 8.41
N ALA A 67 17.46 -7.06 9.14
CA ALA A 67 17.36 -8.28 9.95
C ALA A 67 17.45 -9.56 9.11
N ALA A 68 16.78 -9.59 7.95
CA ALA A 68 16.84 -10.72 7.04
C ALA A 68 18.25 -10.95 6.48
N ILE A 69 18.94 -9.89 6.06
CA ILE A 69 20.33 -9.97 5.56
C ILE A 69 21.26 -10.48 6.66
N ILE A 70 21.15 -9.95 7.89
CA ILE A 70 21.96 -10.40 9.02
C ILE A 70 21.71 -11.89 9.29
N ALA A 71 20.46 -12.34 9.32
CA ALA A 71 20.12 -13.74 9.55
C ALA A 71 20.72 -14.66 8.46
N VAL A 72 20.65 -14.25 7.19
CA VAL A 72 21.25 -14.98 6.06
C VAL A 72 22.78 -15.07 6.21
N ILE A 73 23.46 -13.94 6.46
CA ILE A 73 24.91 -13.91 6.61
C ILE A 73 25.36 -14.81 7.78
N VAL A 74 24.70 -14.71 8.93
CA VAL A 74 24.98 -15.57 10.10
C VAL A 74 24.77 -17.05 9.76
N GLY A 75 23.76 -17.38 8.97
CA GLY A 75 23.48 -18.76 8.56
C GLY A 75 24.53 -19.32 7.61
N LEU A 76 25.06 -18.48 6.72
CA LEU A 76 26.09 -18.86 5.76
C LEU A 76 27.48 -18.96 6.39
N VAL A 77 27.82 -18.03 7.30
CA VAL A 77 29.19 -17.86 7.80
C VAL A 77 29.41 -18.51 9.17
N THR A 78 28.38 -18.54 10.02
CA THR A 78 28.56 -18.84 11.44
C THR A 78 27.82 -20.10 11.88
N SER A 79 26.48 -20.06 11.90
CA SER A 79 25.67 -21.15 12.43
C SER A 79 24.24 -21.06 11.93
N LEU A 80 23.77 -22.15 11.33
CA LEU A 80 22.38 -22.30 10.89
C LEU A 80 21.40 -22.16 12.07
N LEU A 81 21.73 -22.71 13.24
CA LEU A 81 20.86 -22.63 14.42
C LEU A 81 20.70 -21.17 14.87
N LEU A 82 21.79 -20.41 14.92
CA LEU A 82 21.74 -18.99 15.30
C LEU A 82 20.95 -18.17 14.28
N ALA A 83 21.10 -18.47 12.99
CA ALA A 83 20.31 -17.83 11.92
C ALA A 83 18.81 -18.10 12.06
N LEU A 84 18.42 -19.34 12.42
CA LEU A 84 17.02 -19.68 12.68
C LEU A 84 16.47 -18.92 13.89
N ILE A 85 17.26 -18.81 14.96
CA ILE A 85 16.89 -18.02 16.16
C ILE A 85 16.69 -16.55 15.77
N LEU A 86 17.64 -15.94 15.06
CA LEU A 86 17.54 -14.55 14.60
C LEU A 86 16.33 -14.33 13.69
N THR A 87 16.06 -15.27 12.78
CA THR A 87 14.90 -15.23 11.90
C THR A 87 13.60 -15.22 12.73
N PHE A 88 13.49 -16.12 13.71
CA PHE A 88 12.30 -16.23 14.54
C PHE A 88 12.06 -14.99 15.41
N PHE A 89 13.11 -14.40 16.00
CA PHE A 89 12.96 -13.29 16.94
C PHE A 89 13.00 -11.90 16.29
N LEU A 90 13.59 -11.74 15.11
CA LEU A 90 13.73 -10.44 14.45
C LEU A 90 12.93 -10.35 13.14
N VAL A 91 13.04 -11.36 12.27
CA VAL A 91 12.42 -11.31 10.94
C VAL A 91 10.92 -11.58 11.03
N CYS A 92 10.50 -12.67 11.69
CA CYS A 92 9.08 -13.06 11.78
C CYS A 92 8.18 -11.98 12.42
N PRO A 93 8.55 -11.33 13.53
CA PRO A 93 7.72 -10.27 14.13
C PRO A 93 7.56 -9.07 13.21
N LEU A 94 8.61 -8.71 12.47
CA LEU A 94 8.53 -7.63 11.47
C LEU A 94 7.63 -8.04 10.31
N VAL A 95 7.68 -9.29 9.84
CA VAL A 95 6.75 -9.76 8.80
C VAL A 95 5.28 -9.61 9.25
N ILE A 96 4.98 -10.00 10.49
CA ILE A 96 3.64 -9.87 11.07
C ILE A 96 3.22 -8.40 11.14
N LEU A 97 4.09 -7.53 11.66
CA LEU A 97 3.83 -6.08 11.76
C LEU A 97 3.56 -5.45 10.38
N LEU A 98 4.35 -5.82 9.37
CA LEU A 98 4.21 -5.30 8.01
C LEU A 98 2.94 -5.80 7.33
N ASN A 99 2.50 -7.03 7.63
CA ASN A 99 1.20 -7.53 7.20
C ASN A 99 0.04 -6.75 7.83
N TRP A 100 0.11 -6.45 9.14
CA TRP A 100 -0.88 -5.58 9.81
C TRP A 100 -0.92 -4.20 9.17
N PHE A 101 0.24 -3.63 8.85
CA PHE A 101 0.32 -2.37 8.13
C PHE A 101 -0.39 -2.44 6.77
N SER A 102 -0.06 -3.42 5.91
CA SER A 102 -0.66 -3.50 4.57
C SER A 102 -2.18 -3.68 4.61
N ALA A 103 -2.68 -4.55 5.48
CA ALA A 103 -4.11 -4.78 5.65
C ALA A 103 -4.84 -3.54 6.19
N SER A 104 -4.32 -2.94 7.26
CA SER A 104 -4.92 -1.75 7.87
C SER A 104 -4.92 -0.55 6.93
N TYR A 105 -3.86 -0.38 6.14
CA TYR A 105 -3.77 0.68 5.14
C TYR A 105 -4.85 0.53 4.08
N GLN A 106 -5.02 -0.67 3.52
CA GLN A 106 -6.04 -0.96 2.50
C GLN A 106 -7.45 -0.70 3.01
N LEU A 107 -7.77 -1.15 4.23
CA LEU A 107 -9.06 -0.91 4.85
C LEU A 107 -9.29 0.59 5.10
N THR A 108 -8.27 1.30 5.58
CA THR A 108 -8.38 2.73 5.87
C THR A 108 -8.66 3.54 4.61
N ILE A 109 -7.91 3.33 3.52
CA ILE A 109 -8.16 4.05 2.25
C ILE A 109 -9.52 3.66 1.65
N SER A 110 -10.00 2.45 1.89
CA SER A 110 -11.32 1.98 1.45
C SER A 110 -12.44 2.71 2.17
N VAL A 111 -12.37 2.80 3.49
CA VAL A 111 -13.34 3.56 4.30
C VAL A 111 -13.33 5.03 3.91
N ILE A 112 -12.15 5.62 3.70
CA ILE A 112 -12.02 7.01 3.22
C ILE A 112 -12.72 7.17 1.86
N SER A 113 -12.53 6.24 0.93
CA SER A 113 -13.12 6.32 -0.42
C SER A 113 -14.65 6.18 -0.39
N ILE A 114 -15.17 5.28 0.45
CA ILE A 114 -16.62 5.15 0.70
C ILE A 114 -17.17 6.45 1.30
N HIS A 115 -16.50 7.00 2.32
CA HIS A 115 -16.88 8.26 2.93
C HIS A 115 -16.92 9.39 1.89
N ARG A 116 -15.91 9.50 1.02
CA ARG A 116 -15.85 10.51 -0.03
C ARG A 116 -17.00 10.38 -1.03
N LEU A 117 -17.35 9.17 -1.46
CA LEU A 117 -18.50 8.97 -2.36
C LEU A 117 -19.82 9.37 -1.69
N ILE A 118 -20.03 9.00 -0.42
CA ILE A 118 -21.23 9.40 0.33
C ILE A 118 -21.28 10.93 0.43
N ASN A 119 -20.14 11.56 0.70
CA ASN A 119 -20.04 13.00 0.86
C ASN A 119 -20.25 13.76 -0.47
N SER A 120 -19.73 13.25 -1.59
CA SER A 120 -19.89 13.88 -2.91
C SER A 120 -21.35 13.88 -3.37
N ARG A 121 -22.16 12.90 -2.92
CA ARG A 121 -23.59 12.82 -3.21
C ARG A 121 -24.46 13.71 -2.32
N ARG A 122 -23.90 14.30 -1.26
CA ARG A 122 -24.63 15.24 -0.40
C ARG A 122 -24.66 16.64 -1.01
N SER A 123 -25.72 17.39 -0.69
CA SER A 123 -25.78 18.82 -1.00
C SER A 123 -24.59 19.55 -0.40
N LEU A 124 -24.14 20.62 -1.07
CA LEU A 124 -22.89 21.31 -0.74
C LEU A 124 -22.84 21.77 0.73
N GLN A 125 -24.00 22.18 1.29
CA GLN A 125 -24.16 22.62 2.68
C GLN A 125 -24.03 21.48 3.71
N LEU A 126 -24.29 20.23 3.32
CA LEU A 126 -24.25 19.05 4.20
C LEU A 126 -22.94 18.26 4.06
N ARG A 127 -22.02 18.72 3.21
CA ARG A 127 -20.72 18.09 3.03
C ARG A 127 -19.88 18.26 4.28
N LYS A 128 -19.35 17.14 4.79
CA LYS A 128 -18.45 17.12 5.94
C LYS A 128 -17.08 16.68 5.45
N GLN A 129 -16.05 17.48 5.70
CA GLN A 129 -14.68 17.05 5.50
C GLN A 129 -14.21 16.23 6.70
N LEU A 130 -13.36 15.24 6.44
CA LEU A 130 -12.70 14.50 7.49
C LEU A 130 -11.74 15.43 8.23
N SER A 131 -11.72 15.36 9.55
CA SER A 131 -10.71 16.04 10.35
C SER A 131 -9.48 15.16 10.57
N HIS A 132 -8.35 15.80 10.90
CA HIS A 132 -7.12 15.11 11.28
C HIS A 132 -7.35 14.08 12.40
N HIS A 133 -8.16 14.44 13.41
CA HIS A 133 -8.47 13.55 14.53
C HIS A 133 -9.30 12.32 14.10
N GLN A 134 -10.25 12.51 13.18
CA GLN A 134 -11.07 11.41 12.66
C GLN A 134 -10.23 10.41 11.86
N VAL A 135 -9.33 10.88 10.99
CA VAL A 135 -8.43 10.00 10.23
C VAL A 135 -7.44 9.30 11.16
N HIS A 136 -6.97 9.98 12.20
CA HIS A 136 -6.10 9.39 13.21
C HIS A 136 -6.78 8.22 13.95
N ILE A 137 -7.98 8.45 14.50
CA ILE A 137 -8.77 7.39 15.15
C ILE A 137 -9.06 6.24 14.18
N LEU A 138 -9.45 6.55 12.94
CA LEU A 138 -9.72 5.53 11.94
C LEU A 138 -8.50 4.64 11.67
N THR A 139 -7.32 5.26 11.46
CA THR A 139 -6.08 4.55 11.13
C THR A 139 -5.67 3.61 12.27
N TYR A 140 -5.58 4.12 13.50
CA TYR A 140 -5.16 3.29 14.65
C TYR A 140 -6.25 2.33 15.11
N GLY A 141 -7.53 2.67 14.95
CA GLY A 141 -8.65 1.80 15.23
C GLY A 141 -8.64 0.57 14.32
N ILE A 142 -8.50 0.77 13.01
CA ILE A 142 -8.37 -0.33 12.04
C ILE A 142 -7.09 -1.14 12.30
N PHE A 143 -5.96 -0.49 12.56
CA PHE A 143 -4.73 -1.20 12.90
C PHE A 143 -4.89 -2.09 14.16
N GLY A 144 -5.56 -1.58 15.20
CA GLY A 144 -5.88 -2.36 16.38
C GLY A 144 -6.80 -3.56 16.10
N LEU A 145 -7.76 -3.41 15.18
CA LEU A 145 -8.62 -4.52 14.75
C LEU A 145 -7.82 -5.62 14.04
N GLU A 146 -6.84 -5.26 13.20
CA GLU A 146 -5.96 -6.24 12.55
C GLU A 146 -5.12 -7.01 13.57
N VAL A 147 -4.59 -6.33 14.59
CA VAL A 147 -3.87 -6.97 15.70
C VAL A 147 -4.78 -7.95 16.43
N LEU A 148 -6.01 -7.53 16.79
CA LEU A 148 -6.96 -8.39 17.49
C LEU A 148 -7.35 -9.63 16.66
N LYS A 149 -7.54 -9.47 15.35
CA LYS A 149 -7.80 -10.58 14.42
C LYS A 149 -6.69 -11.62 14.46
N ASP A 150 -5.43 -11.19 14.41
CA ASP A 150 -4.30 -12.12 14.39
C ASP A 150 -4.03 -12.74 15.76
N LEU A 151 -4.28 -12.02 16.86
CA LEU A 151 -4.26 -12.60 18.20
C LEU A 151 -5.34 -13.70 18.36
N GLU A 152 -6.55 -13.48 17.85
CA GLU A 152 -7.62 -14.49 17.84
C GLU A 152 -7.25 -15.69 16.95
N THR A 153 -6.64 -15.45 15.80
CA THR A 153 -6.12 -16.52 14.92
C THR A 153 -5.06 -17.33 15.64
N GLY A 154 -4.10 -16.67 16.30
CA GLY A 154 -3.05 -17.31 17.09
C GLY A 154 -3.62 -18.13 18.27
N ARG A 155 -4.63 -17.61 18.96
CA ARG A 155 -5.35 -18.35 20.03
C ARG A 155 -5.98 -19.63 19.49
N ARG A 156 -6.61 -19.59 18.30
CA ARG A 156 -7.20 -20.76 17.66
C ARG A 156 -6.16 -21.78 17.25
N VAL A 157 -5.04 -21.34 16.68
CA VAL A 157 -3.90 -22.21 16.35
C VAL A 157 -3.34 -22.89 17.61
N ALA A 158 -3.15 -22.14 18.69
CA ALA A 158 -2.67 -22.69 19.96
C ALA A 158 -3.65 -23.71 20.57
N ALA A 159 -4.97 -23.49 20.42
CA ALA A 159 -5.98 -24.45 20.86
C ALA A 159 -5.90 -25.76 20.08
N VAL A 160 -5.71 -25.70 18.75
CA VAL A 160 -5.53 -26.90 17.90
C VAL A 160 -4.26 -27.68 18.29
N PHE A 161 -3.15 -26.98 18.55
CA PHE A 161 -1.92 -27.65 19.01
C PHE A 161 -2.12 -28.36 20.36
N ARG A 162 -2.92 -27.79 21.27
CA ARG A 162 -3.21 -28.42 22.58
C ARG A 162 -4.10 -29.65 22.47
N THR A 163 -4.95 -29.75 21.45
CA THR A 163 -5.87 -30.88 21.29
C THR A 163 -5.29 -32.02 20.47
N GLU A 164 -4.04 -31.90 19.97
CA GLU A 164 -3.32 -32.85 19.09
C GLU A 164 -4.09 -33.31 17.84
N ASN A 165 -5.24 -32.70 17.56
CA ASN A 165 -6.09 -33.05 16.43
C ASN A 165 -5.70 -32.22 15.21
N LEU A 166 -4.67 -32.67 14.49
CA LEU A 166 -4.17 -32.01 13.29
C LEU A 166 -5.22 -31.83 12.18
N GLY A 167 -6.31 -32.60 12.18
CA GLY A 167 -7.46 -32.38 11.28
C GLY A 167 -8.19 -31.06 11.53
N THR A 168 -8.01 -30.43 12.70
CA THR A 168 -8.63 -29.13 13.03
C THR A 168 -7.77 -27.92 12.64
N PHE A 169 -6.59 -28.11 12.06
CA PHE A 169 -5.75 -27.02 11.52
C PHE A 169 -6.39 -26.28 10.34
N GLU A 170 -7.33 -26.93 9.66
CA GLU A 170 -8.11 -26.29 8.60
C GLU A 170 -8.96 -25.13 9.15
N THR A 171 -9.40 -25.20 10.42
CA THR A 171 -10.30 -24.20 11.00
C THR A 171 -9.63 -22.82 11.19
N PRO A 172 -8.42 -22.70 11.79
CA PRO A 172 -7.71 -21.42 11.82
C PRO A 172 -7.32 -20.90 10.43
N GLY A 173 -6.89 -21.79 9.52
CA GLY A 173 -6.52 -21.41 8.15
C GLY A 173 -7.70 -20.85 7.36
N MET A 174 -8.87 -21.49 7.46
CA MET A 174 -10.11 -21.03 6.85
C MET A 174 -10.59 -19.70 7.44
N PHE A 175 -10.49 -19.52 8.76
CA PHE A 175 -10.79 -18.23 9.40
C PHE A 175 -9.95 -17.10 8.81
N TYR A 176 -8.62 -17.29 8.74
CA TYR A 176 -7.72 -16.30 8.16
C TYR A 176 -8.04 -15.98 6.70
N LYS A 177 -8.29 -17.03 5.88
CA LYS A 177 -8.67 -16.86 4.47
C LYS A 177 -9.97 -16.08 4.32
N ILE A 178 -11.01 -16.42 5.08
CA ILE A 178 -12.32 -15.73 5.03
C ILE A 178 -12.15 -14.26 5.40
N THR A 179 -11.47 -13.96 6.50
CA THR A 179 -11.27 -12.56 6.91
C THR A 179 -10.48 -11.78 5.87
N TYR A 180 -9.46 -12.39 5.27
CA TYR A 180 -8.73 -11.79 4.17
C TYR A 180 -9.64 -11.49 2.97
N ILE A 181 -10.50 -12.42 2.55
CA ILE A 181 -11.46 -12.20 1.47
C ILE A 181 -12.40 -11.03 1.79
N VAL A 182 -12.88 -10.92 3.04
CA VAL A 182 -13.68 -9.77 3.48
C VAL A 182 -12.91 -8.45 3.31
N HIS A 183 -11.62 -8.41 3.67
CA HIS A 183 -10.78 -7.23 3.46
C HIS A 183 -10.66 -6.86 1.97
N GLN A 184 -10.48 -7.85 1.10
CA GLN A 184 -10.42 -7.62 -0.35
C GLN A 184 -11.75 -7.10 -0.91
N VAL A 185 -12.89 -7.59 -0.41
CA VAL A 185 -14.21 -7.04 -0.77
C VAL A 185 -14.31 -5.56 -0.39
N PHE A 186 -13.88 -5.18 0.82
CA PHE A 186 -13.84 -3.77 1.23
C PHE A 186 -12.93 -2.93 0.31
N LEU A 187 -11.76 -3.45 -0.07
CA LEU A 187 -10.85 -2.81 -1.02
C LEU A 187 -11.52 -2.56 -2.37
N PHE A 188 -12.22 -3.56 -2.92
CA PHE A 188 -12.90 -3.43 -4.21
C PHE A 188 -14.08 -2.46 -4.15
N ILE A 189 -14.85 -2.48 -3.06
CA ILE A 189 -15.90 -1.49 -2.83
C ILE A 189 -15.30 -0.08 -2.78
N GLY A 190 -14.23 0.12 -2.02
CA GLY A 190 -13.56 1.41 -1.93
C GLY A 190 -13.03 1.90 -3.27
N MET A 191 -12.38 1.02 -4.05
CA MET A 191 -11.93 1.33 -5.41
C MET A 191 -13.09 1.70 -6.32
N ALA A 192 -14.15 0.90 -6.34
CA ALA A 192 -15.34 1.18 -7.13
C ALA A 192 -15.96 2.52 -6.72
N CYS A 193 -16.03 2.84 -5.42
CA CYS A 193 -16.50 4.13 -4.93
C CYS A 193 -15.67 5.28 -5.52
N GLN A 194 -14.34 5.16 -5.52
CA GLN A 194 -13.45 6.20 -6.05
C GLN A 194 -13.62 6.39 -7.57
N LEU A 195 -13.93 5.32 -8.33
CA LEU A 195 -14.21 5.42 -9.76
C LEU A 195 -15.55 6.10 -10.08
N HIS A 196 -16.50 6.11 -9.14
CA HIS A 196 -17.82 6.73 -9.32
C HIS A 196 -17.89 8.20 -8.86
N ILE A 197 -16.83 8.73 -8.24
CA ILE A 197 -16.75 10.15 -7.87
C ILE A 197 -16.47 10.95 -9.15
N LYS A 198 -17.40 11.82 -9.53
CA LYS A 198 -17.27 12.71 -10.71
C LYS A 198 -16.46 13.98 -10.42
N GLU A 199 -16.33 14.33 -9.15
CA GLU A 199 -15.64 15.56 -8.73
C GLU A 199 -14.13 15.34 -8.72
N PRO A 200 -13.34 16.29 -9.23
CA PRO A 200 -11.89 16.20 -9.15
C PRO A 200 -11.43 16.23 -7.69
N GLU A 201 -10.30 15.60 -7.40
CA GLU A 201 -9.74 15.60 -6.06
C GLU A 201 -9.40 17.02 -5.60
N SER A 202 -9.83 17.39 -4.40
CA SER A 202 -9.78 18.79 -3.94
C SER A 202 -8.39 19.24 -3.49
N SER A 203 -7.47 18.28 -3.28
CA SER A 203 -6.11 18.54 -2.81
C SER A 203 -5.14 17.44 -3.25
N GLN A 204 -3.84 17.77 -3.31
CA GLN A 204 -2.78 16.80 -3.61
C GLN A 204 -2.85 15.53 -2.74
N PRO A 205 -3.05 15.60 -1.41
CA PRO A 205 -3.12 14.40 -0.57
C PRO A 205 -4.35 13.54 -0.86
N GLU A 206 -5.49 14.16 -1.22
CA GLU A 206 -6.66 13.41 -1.67
C GLU A 206 -6.41 12.68 -2.99
N ASN A 207 -5.69 13.31 -3.92
CA ASN A 207 -5.30 12.69 -5.17
C ASN A 207 -4.34 11.51 -4.94
N VAL A 208 -3.40 11.65 -4.01
CA VAL A 208 -2.50 10.56 -3.59
C VAL A 208 -3.30 9.36 -3.07
N ILE A 209 -4.23 9.57 -2.12
CA ILE A 209 -5.05 8.47 -1.57
C ILE A 209 -5.97 7.85 -2.62
N ALA A 210 -6.58 8.67 -3.50
CA ALA A 210 -7.39 8.19 -4.61
C ALA A 210 -6.57 7.33 -5.59
N THR A 211 -5.34 7.74 -5.85
CA THR A 211 -4.39 7.03 -6.71
C THR A 211 -4.01 5.69 -6.08
N HIS A 212 -3.70 5.67 -4.79
CA HIS A 212 -3.35 4.44 -4.08
C HIS A 212 -4.46 3.39 -4.15
N ILE A 213 -5.71 3.76 -3.86
CA ILE A 213 -6.80 2.78 -3.87
C ILE A 213 -7.10 2.25 -5.28
N LYS A 214 -6.99 3.09 -6.32
CA LYS A 214 -7.16 2.68 -7.71
C LYS A 214 -6.08 1.66 -8.12
N TYR A 215 -4.80 1.93 -7.82
CA TYR A 215 -3.71 1.02 -8.20
C TYR A 215 -3.68 -0.26 -7.36
N ILE A 216 -3.79 -0.15 -6.03
CA ILE A 216 -3.78 -1.32 -5.15
C ILE A 216 -5.00 -2.20 -5.45
N GLY A 217 -6.20 -1.61 -5.51
CA GLY A 217 -7.44 -2.32 -5.83
C GLY A 217 -7.43 -2.92 -7.23
N GLY A 218 -6.92 -2.20 -8.24
CA GLY A 218 -6.89 -2.67 -9.62
C GLY A 218 -5.97 -3.86 -9.82
N ILE A 219 -4.75 -3.79 -9.27
CA ILE A 219 -3.80 -4.92 -9.29
C ILE A 219 -4.39 -6.11 -8.53
N LYS A 220 -5.01 -5.87 -7.36
CA LYS A 220 -5.65 -6.94 -6.58
C LYS A 220 -6.83 -7.57 -7.26
N LEU A 221 -7.65 -6.80 -7.98
CA LEU A 221 -8.79 -7.33 -8.71
C LEU A 221 -8.30 -8.24 -9.84
N ALA A 222 -7.28 -7.83 -10.60
CA ALA A 222 -6.68 -8.66 -11.64
C ALA A 222 -6.13 -9.98 -11.07
N LEU A 223 -5.36 -9.90 -9.98
CA LEU A 223 -4.83 -11.09 -9.30
C LEU A 223 -5.93 -11.98 -8.71
N GLY A 224 -7.00 -11.37 -8.18
CA GLY A 224 -8.16 -12.08 -7.65
C GLY A 224 -8.95 -12.83 -8.72
N ILE A 225 -9.10 -12.24 -9.91
CA ILE A 225 -9.71 -12.92 -11.08
C ILE A 225 -8.83 -14.10 -11.51
N ILE A 226 -7.51 -13.91 -11.62
CA ILE A 226 -6.59 -15.00 -11.95
C ILE A 226 -6.74 -16.13 -10.93
N TYR A 227 -6.67 -15.81 -9.64
CA TYR A 227 -6.83 -16.77 -8.55
C TYR A 227 -8.17 -17.54 -8.62
N ALA A 228 -9.27 -16.85 -8.90
CA ALA A 228 -10.60 -17.47 -9.03
C ALA A 228 -10.73 -18.38 -10.26
N LEU A 229 -9.99 -18.08 -11.34
CA LEU A 229 -9.99 -18.89 -12.56
C LEU A 229 -8.98 -20.05 -12.51
N CYS A 230 -8.03 -20.06 -11.58
CA CYS A 230 -7.03 -21.12 -11.47
C CYS A 230 -7.61 -22.55 -11.40
N PRO A 231 -8.69 -22.83 -10.63
CA PRO A 231 -9.31 -24.16 -10.62
C PRO A 231 -9.89 -24.58 -11.97
N LEU A 232 -10.29 -23.62 -12.82
CA LEU A 232 -10.85 -23.87 -14.15
C LEU A 232 -9.78 -24.00 -15.24
N LEU A 233 -8.59 -23.43 -15.01
CA LEU A 233 -7.49 -23.36 -15.97
C LEU A 233 -6.36 -24.37 -15.68
N GLU A 234 -6.59 -25.32 -14.75
CA GLU A 234 -5.59 -26.28 -14.27
C GLU A 234 -4.27 -25.63 -13.82
N TYR A 235 -4.33 -24.37 -13.39
CA TYR A 235 -3.17 -23.61 -12.95
C TYR A 235 -2.77 -24.01 -11.53
N ASP A 236 -1.47 -23.99 -11.22
CA ASP A 236 -0.98 -24.42 -9.90
C ASP A 236 -1.51 -23.48 -8.78
N GLU A 237 -2.40 -24.03 -7.94
CA GLU A 237 -3.07 -23.33 -6.85
C GLU A 237 -2.09 -22.74 -5.82
N ILE A 238 -0.93 -23.39 -5.63
CA ILE A 238 0.11 -22.91 -4.71
C ILE A 238 0.68 -21.58 -5.19
N TRP A 239 0.96 -21.47 -6.49
CA TRP A 239 1.49 -20.23 -7.07
C TRP A 239 0.47 -19.10 -7.07
N ALA A 240 -0.77 -19.42 -7.45
CA ALA A 240 -1.86 -18.46 -7.48
C ALA A 240 -2.20 -17.91 -6.09
N SER A 241 -2.27 -18.78 -5.08
CA SER A 241 -2.49 -18.38 -3.69
C SER A 241 -1.30 -17.55 -3.16
N THR A 242 -0.07 -18.01 -3.38
CA THR A 242 1.14 -17.28 -2.97
C THR A 242 1.15 -15.86 -3.54
N LEU A 243 0.81 -15.73 -4.83
CA LEU A 243 0.72 -14.44 -5.51
C LEU A 243 -0.41 -13.58 -4.96
N PHE A 244 -1.60 -14.13 -4.80
CA PHE A 244 -2.75 -13.33 -4.36
C PHE A 244 -2.61 -12.85 -2.92
N PHE A 245 -2.22 -13.73 -1.99
CA PHE A 245 -2.09 -13.42 -0.56
C PHE A 245 -0.76 -12.73 -0.22
N GLY A 246 0.35 -13.14 -0.84
CA GLY A 246 1.69 -12.66 -0.49
C GLY A 246 2.04 -11.29 -1.06
N ILE A 247 1.43 -10.88 -2.17
CA ILE A 247 1.81 -9.64 -2.85
C ILE A 247 1.53 -8.39 -2.01
N ASP A 248 0.61 -8.43 -1.02
CA ASP A 248 0.29 -7.28 -0.16
C ASP A 248 1.48 -6.73 0.59
N PHE A 249 2.41 -7.61 0.92
CA PHE A 249 3.64 -7.25 1.60
C PHE A 249 4.46 -6.25 0.77
N PHE A 250 4.38 -6.27 -0.56
CA PHE A 250 5.12 -5.32 -1.41
C PHE A 250 4.23 -4.37 -2.20
N LEU A 251 3.01 -4.78 -2.57
CA LEU A 251 2.11 -3.97 -3.39
C LEU A 251 1.79 -2.64 -2.72
N VAL A 252 1.38 -2.67 -1.46
CA VAL A 252 1.02 -1.46 -0.70
C VAL A 252 2.18 -0.48 -0.61
N PRO A 253 3.35 -0.86 -0.07
CA PRO A 253 4.46 0.07 0.06
C PRO A 253 5.01 0.53 -1.30
N VAL A 254 5.07 -0.34 -2.32
CA VAL A 254 5.55 0.04 -3.66
C VAL A 254 4.64 1.08 -4.31
N VAL A 255 3.31 0.91 -4.23
CA VAL A 255 2.38 1.90 -4.78
C VAL A 255 2.54 3.25 -4.07
N ILE A 256 2.73 3.23 -2.75
CA ILE A 256 2.98 4.45 -1.96
C ILE A 256 4.28 5.12 -2.41
N GLN A 257 5.38 4.37 -2.51
CA GLN A 257 6.67 4.89 -2.96
C GLN A 257 6.56 5.52 -4.36
N MET A 258 5.96 4.81 -5.30
CA MET A 258 5.86 5.25 -6.69
C MET A 258 4.98 6.48 -6.85
N THR A 259 3.87 6.55 -6.12
CA THR A 259 2.97 7.71 -6.17
C THR A 259 3.66 8.95 -5.59
N GLU A 260 4.40 8.78 -4.49
CA GLU A 260 5.17 9.86 -3.87
C GLU A 260 6.27 10.38 -4.80
N ILE A 261 7.05 9.47 -5.40
CA ILE A 261 8.11 9.79 -6.35
C ILE A 261 7.54 10.55 -7.55
N LYS A 262 6.45 10.04 -8.14
CA LYS A 262 5.78 10.67 -9.29
C LYS A 262 5.36 12.11 -8.99
N ASN A 263 4.77 12.35 -7.81
CA ASN A 263 4.27 13.66 -7.44
C ASN A 263 5.39 14.67 -7.16
N ALA A 264 6.56 14.21 -6.69
CA ALA A 264 7.72 15.09 -6.50
C ALA A 264 8.35 15.55 -7.83
N THR A 265 8.23 14.76 -8.90
CA THR A 265 8.80 15.08 -10.22
C THR A 265 8.02 16.18 -10.95
N THR A 266 6.72 16.30 -10.69
CA THR A 266 5.86 17.32 -11.32
C THR A 266 6.28 18.76 -10.99
N ASN A 267 7.00 18.97 -9.88
CA ASN A 267 7.53 20.29 -9.50
C ASN A 267 8.82 20.70 -10.24
N VAL A 268 9.35 19.89 -11.15
CA VAL A 268 10.61 20.17 -11.87
C VAL A 268 10.37 20.84 -13.24
N ILE A 269 9.15 20.80 -13.78
CA ILE A 269 8.81 21.49 -15.04
C ILE A 269 7.79 22.60 -14.74
N THR A 270 8.23 23.64 -14.03
CA THR A 270 7.66 24.97 -14.24
C THR A 270 8.25 25.48 -15.55
N THR A 271 7.48 25.40 -16.63
CA THR A 271 7.72 26.27 -17.79
C THR A 271 7.63 27.70 -17.29
N VAL A 272 8.77 28.31 -16.99
CA VAL A 272 8.86 29.75 -16.81
C VAL A 272 8.34 30.35 -18.11
N PRO A 273 7.20 31.07 -18.13
CA PRO A 273 6.84 31.80 -19.32
C PRO A 273 7.96 32.81 -19.55
N ILE A 274 8.72 32.63 -20.63
CA ILE A 274 9.64 33.64 -21.11
C ILE A 274 8.76 34.82 -21.48
N SER A 275 8.67 35.83 -20.61
CA SER A 275 8.15 37.14 -20.98
C SER A 275 9.15 37.76 -21.95
N LEU A 276 8.94 37.51 -23.24
CA LEU A 276 9.57 38.30 -24.28
C LEU A 276 9.14 39.75 -24.07
N PRO A 277 10.07 40.71 -23.99
CA PRO A 277 9.69 42.12 -23.91
C PRO A 277 8.87 42.47 -25.15
N VAL A 278 7.65 42.96 -24.92
CA VAL A 278 6.84 43.57 -25.97
C VAL A 278 7.59 44.82 -26.40
N ILE A 279 8.23 44.76 -27.56
CA ILE A 279 8.70 45.95 -28.25
C ILE A 279 7.45 46.57 -28.86
N ASP A 280 6.93 47.63 -28.24
CA ASP A 280 5.92 48.47 -28.87
C ASP A 280 6.52 49.06 -30.15
N VAL A 281 6.11 48.53 -31.30
CA VAL A 281 6.40 49.13 -32.59
C VAL A 281 5.55 50.39 -32.66
N GLN A 282 6.17 51.54 -32.39
CA GLN A 282 5.61 52.86 -32.61
C GLN A 282 5.16 52.96 -34.07
N LYS A 283 3.85 52.97 -34.31
CA LYS A 283 3.28 53.35 -35.61
C LYS A 283 3.63 54.82 -35.85
N ILE A 284 4.54 55.06 -36.78
CA ILE A 284 4.75 56.39 -37.35
C ILE A 284 3.59 56.62 -38.33
N GLU A 285 2.63 57.46 -37.96
CA GLU A 285 1.63 58.00 -38.89
C GLU A 285 2.31 59.06 -39.77
N PHE A 286 2.34 58.82 -41.08
CA PHE A 286 2.71 59.83 -42.06
C PHE A 286 1.45 60.58 -42.49
N ASP A 287 1.38 61.85 -42.11
CA ASP A 287 0.35 62.79 -42.54
C ASP A 287 0.71 63.32 -43.94
N PHE A 288 0.08 62.77 -44.99
CA PHE A 288 0.22 63.28 -46.36
C PHE A 288 -0.83 64.37 -46.61
N ASN A 289 -0.52 65.60 -46.21
CA ASN A 289 -1.20 66.79 -46.70
C ASN A 289 -0.63 67.16 -48.09
N LEU A 290 -1.36 66.78 -49.15
CA LEU A 290 -1.15 67.26 -50.51
C LEU A 290 -2.31 68.18 -50.89
N ASN A 291 -2.08 69.49 -50.76
CA ASN A 291 -2.73 70.49 -51.61
C ASN A 291 -2.10 70.44 -53.01
#